data_AF-A0A848Z9J2-F1
#
_entry.id   AF-A0A848Z9J2-F1
#
_cell.length_a   1.000
_cell.length_b   1.000
_cell.length_c   1.000
_cell.angle_alpha   90.00
_cell.angle_beta   90.00
_cell.angle_gamma   90.00
#
_symmetry.space_group_name_H-M   'P 1'
#
loop_
_entity.id
_entity.type
_entity.pdbx_description
1 polymer ?
#
loop_
_entity_poly.entity_id
_entity_poly.type
_entity_poly.pdbx_seq_one_letter_code
_entity_poly.pdbx_strand_id
1 'polypeptide(L)'
;MDAQEIIRRFEQVRGERGVWEQHWQEISDYVLPRRGEFVGHPAGLSSGQAGGAKRTVKIFDGTAPWALEQLASGLHGMLTGPAVRWFMLKAEDDALNQRDDVKRWLEAASDRLYALFNGPQANFSAQAHELYLDLAAFGTAVMLVDDQGPDGLRFQTRHLGECHIAESATGRVDTLYRQFQFTARQAAQFFGARTPAAIAGAMEGQPERRFTFLHAVFPRGEAGPAERRVGGPGAALARNKPWASLYLSLEPREMISEGGFDEFPYLVPRWSKLTGERYGRSPAMTVLPDIKMVNAMTRTVIVGAQKMVDPPLLAPSDGFLNPIRTVPGGINYYDALAQRGPDAIKPLLTGGRPDIGLELIQAVQQSVVRGFHVDWLTLRDGPQMTATEVLQRREERLRLLGPVVSRMQTEFQGPLIERTLKILERRSAPFWAAGEDGPLPLPPPELMQGELAVDYVTPIGQAQKAVAVESMARVIEGVERLSAFDRALPGIVDAEAAVREIADIYNAPMDLLRGPEQMAALREEQASAAAREAEVAEGQAVAGVAKDLAQAAGAAGR
;
A
#
# COMPACT_ATOMS: atom_id res chain seq x y z
N MET A 1 33.20 -9.55 -6.25
CA MET A 1 33.30 -8.43 -5.29
C MET A 1 33.65 -9.05 -3.95
N ASP A 2 34.69 -8.57 -3.28
CA ASP A 2 35.12 -9.11 -1.99
C ASP A 2 34.28 -8.54 -0.83
N ALA A 3 34.22 -9.25 0.31
CA ALA A 3 33.48 -8.85 1.50
C ALA A 3 33.87 -7.45 1.98
N GLN A 4 35.17 -7.13 1.98
CA GLN A 4 35.66 -5.82 2.41
C GLN A 4 35.16 -4.68 1.51
N GLU A 5 35.08 -4.92 0.20
CA GLU A 5 34.61 -3.91 -0.74
C GLU A 5 33.13 -3.58 -0.53
N ILE A 6 32.30 -4.60 -0.28
CA ILE A 6 30.87 -4.44 0.00
C ILE A 6 30.66 -3.66 1.29
N ILE A 7 31.40 -4.01 2.34
CA ILE A 7 31.30 -3.29 3.62
C ILE A 7 31.74 -1.83 3.46
N ARG A 8 32.81 -1.57 2.69
CA ARG A 8 33.25 -0.19 2.40
C ARG A 8 32.17 0.64 1.68
N ARG A 9 31.50 0.05 0.69
CA ARG A 9 30.37 0.70 -0.01
C ARG A 9 29.21 0.97 0.94
N PHE A 10 28.87 0.00 1.79
CA PHE A 10 27.86 0.17 2.82
C PHE A 10 28.19 1.31 3.79
N GLU A 11 29.43 1.37 4.29
CA GLU A 11 29.89 2.43 5.21
C GLU A 11 29.77 3.82 4.58
N GLN A 12 30.06 3.95 3.27
CA GLN A 12 29.86 5.20 2.53
C GLN A 12 28.38 5.60 2.46
N VAL A 13 27.50 4.68 2.04
CA VAL A 13 26.05 4.94 1.96
C VAL A 13 25.48 5.28 3.34
N ARG A 14 25.95 4.62 4.39
CA ARG A 14 25.56 4.89 5.78
C ARG A 14 25.98 6.27 6.25
N GLY A 15 27.20 6.71 5.93
CA GLY A 15 27.71 8.03 6.33
C GLY A 15 26.85 9.19 5.82
N GLU A 16 26.22 9.04 4.65
CA GLU A 16 25.39 10.07 4.03
C GLU A 16 23.97 10.19 4.65
N ARG A 17 23.60 9.28 5.57
CA ARG A 17 22.24 9.20 6.14
C ARG A 17 22.07 9.88 7.50
N GLY A 18 23.14 10.40 8.12
CA GLY A 18 23.07 10.94 9.49
C GLY A 18 22.03 12.06 9.69
N VAL A 19 21.88 12.95 8.71
CA VAL A 19 20.86 14.02 8.75
C VAL A 19 19.44 13.45 8.68
N TRP A 20 19.24 12.42 7.86
CA TRP A 20 17.95 11.74 7.73
C TRP A 20 17.57 11.00 9.01
N GLU A 21 18.52 10.30 9.64
CA GLU A 21 18.29 9.58 10.89
C GLU A 21 17.85 10.52 12.02
N GLN A 22 18.46 11.71 12.12
CA GLN A 22 18.03 12.72 13.09
C GLN A 22 16.61 13.19 12.82
N HIS A 23 16.27 13.47 11.56
CA HIS A 23 14.93 13.90 11.20
C HIS A 23 13.89 12.79 11.46
N TRP A 24 14.17 11.55 11.07
CA TRP A 24 13.30 10.41 11.35
C TRP A 24 13.15 10.13 12.83
N GLN A 25 14.18 10.35 13.65
CA GLN A 25 14.08 10.24 15.10
C GLN A 25 13.07 11.23 15.66
N GLU A 26 13.09 12.49 15.21
CA GLU A 26 12.08 13.48 15.65
C GLU A 26 10.67 13.07 15.24
N ILE A 27 10.49 12.55 14.03
CA ILE A 27 9.18 12.02 13.61
C ILE A 27 8.75 10.84 14.48
N SER A 28 9.65 9.90 14.78
CA SER A 28 9.30 8.79 15.67
C SER A 28 8.89 9.29 17.04
N ASP A 29 9.61 10.26 17.60
CA ASP A 29 9.35 10.81 18.94
C ASP A 29 7.97 11.49 19.09
N TYR A 30 7.48 12.15 18.03
CA TYR A 30 6.25 12.94 18.07
C TYR A 30 5.05 12.29 17.34
N VAL A 31 5.28 11.39 16.39
CA VAL A 31 4.23 10.89 15.49
C VAL A 31 4.09 9.38 15.56
N LEU A 32 5.18 8.62 15.39
CA LEU A 32 5.16 7.15 15.42
C LEU A 32 6.18 6.54 16.41
N PRO A 33 5.96 6.65 17.74
CA PRO A 33 6.95 6.21 18.73
C PRO A 33 7.13 4.70 18.79
N ARG A 34 6.10 3.95 18.36
CA ARG A 34 6.16 2.48 18.35
C ARG A 34 7.16 1.94 17.35
N ARG A 35 7.51 2.70 16.30
CA ARG A 35 8.38 2.21 15.24
C ARG A 35 9.80 1.93 15.73
N GLY A 36 10.32 2.78 16.61
CA GLY A 36 11.64 2.61 17.20
C GLY A 36 12.58 3.77 16.90
N GLU A 37 13.82 3.59 17.30
CA GLU A 37 14.84 4.63 17.20
C GLU A 37 15.61 4.53 15.87
N PHE A 38 16.00 5.69 15.37
CA PHE A 38 16.88 5.85 14.21
C PHE A 38 18.29 6.28 14.62
N VAL A 39 18.45 6.93 15.78
CA VAL A 39 19.74 7.44 16.27
C VAL A 39 20.18 6.65 17.51
N GLY A 40 21.49 6.39 17.61
CA GLY A 40 22.13 5.91 18.84
C GLY A 40 22.43 4.42 18.88
N HIS A 41 21.90 3.60 17.96
CA HIS A 41 22.11 2.15 17.95
C HIS A 41 22.25 1.56 16.53
N PRO A 42 22.94 0.41 16.39
CA PRO A 42 22.94 -0.33 15.13
C PRO A 42 21.50 -0.60 14.70
N ALA A 43 21.23 -0.37 13.44
CA ALA A 43 19.88 -0.28 12.95
C ALA A 43 19.05 -1.56 13.17
N GLY A 44 17.77 -1.39 13.53
CA GLY A 44 16.82 -2.50 13.68
C GLY A 44 16.59 -2.99 15.12
N LEU A 45 17.18 -2.36 16.13
CA LEU A 45 16.91 -2.68 17.54
C LEU A 45 16.74 -1.43 18.39
N SER A 46 15.79 -1.52 19.33
CA SER A 46 15.66 -0.64 20.50
C SER A 46 17.04 -0.40 21.11
N SER A 47 17.30 0.84 21.53
CA SER A 47 18.29 1.11 22.58
C SER A 47 18.24 0.05 23.66
N GLY A 48 19.36 -0.13 24.36
CA GLY A 48 19.42 -0.91 25.59
C GLY A 48 18.40 -0.49 26.67
N GLN A 49 17.45 0.41 26.38
CA GLN A 49 16.16 0.46 27.06
C GLN A 49 15.50 -0.92 27.02
N ALA A 50 15.22 -1.45 28.21
CA ALA A 50 14.47 -2.68 28.39
C ALA A 50 13.18 -2.62 27.55
N GLY A 51 12.87 -3.72 26.85
CA GLY A 51 11.62 -3.83 26.11
C GLY A 51 10.43 -3.43 26.99
N GLY A 52 9.57 -2.55 26.49
CA GLY A 52 8.43 -2.00 27.24
C GLY A 52 8.61 -0.58 27.79
N ALA A 53 9.74 0.08 27.56
CA ALA A 53 9.91 1.49 27.92
C ALA A 53 8.86 2.40 27.24
N LYS A 54 8.33 3.37 27.99
CA LYS A 54 7.34 4.33 27.47
C LYS A 54 8.00 5.24 26.44
N ARG A 55 7.52 5.22 25.20
CA ARG A 55 8.05 6.03 24.08
C ARG A 55 7.23 7.29 23.78
N THR A 56 6.10 7.47 24.43
CA THR A 56 5.20 8.63 24.23
C THR A 56 5.52 9.83 25.13
N VAL A 57 6.73 9.90 25.70
CA VAL A 57 7.10 10.90 26.72
C VAL A 57 7.07 12.34 26.16
N LYS A 58 7.33 12.52 24.87
CA LYS A 58 7.34 13.82 24.19
C LYS A 58 5.97 14.26 23.67
N ILE A 59 4.98 13.37 23.72
CA ILE A 59 3.63 13.59 23.16
C ILE A 59 2.72 14.12 24.26
N PHE A 60 2.39 15.41 24.18
CA PHE A 60 1.36 16.09 24.96
C PHE A 60 0.05 16.24 24.18
N ASP A 61 0.13 16.19 22.84
CA ASP A 61 -1.01 16.29 21.92
C ASP A 61 -1.08 15.06 21.00
N GLY A 62 -2.24 14.42 20.95
CA GLY A 62 -2.46 13.17 20.22
C GLY A 62 -2.86 13.33 18.75
N THR A 63 -2.96 14.56 18.22
CA THR A 63 -3.49 14.79 16.87
C THR A 63 -2.58 14.22 15.79
N ALA A 64 -1.26 14.32 15.92
CA ALA A 64 -0.33 13.84 14.90
C ALA A 64 -0.29 12.30 14.78
N PRO A 65 -0.17 11.52 15.88
CA PRO A 65 -0.28 10.06 15.80
C PRO A 65 -1.63 9.61 15.21
N TRP A 66 -2.73 10.24 15.61
CA TRP A 66 -4.05 9.92 15.08
C TRP A 66 -4.14 10.23 13.57
N ALA A 67 -3.68 11.40 13.14
CA ALA A 67 -3.75 11.80 11.74
C ALA A 67 -2.91 10.89 10.83
N LEU A 68 -1.76 10.42 11.31
CA LEU A 68 -0.94 9.42 10.63
C LEU A 68 -1.71 8.10 10.42
N GLU A 69 -2.36 7.58 11.46
CA GLU A 69 -3.15 6.34 11.39
C GLU A 69 -4.32 6.48 10.39
N GLN A 70 -5.00 7.62 10.39
CA GLN A 70 -6.09 7.89 9.45
C GLN A 70 -5.59 7.92 8.01
N LEU A 71 -4.48 8.62 7.75
CA LEU A 71 -3.87 8.66 6.41
C LEU A 71 -3.44 7.26 5.95
N ALA A 72 -2.72 6.52 6.78
CA ALA A 72 -2.26 5.17 6.44
C ALA A 72 -3.42 4.19 6.21
N SER A 73 -4.48 4.27 7.03
CA SER A 73 -5.69 3.46 6.85
C SER A 73 -6.43 3.82 5.56
N GLY A 74 -6.56 5.11 5.25
CA GLY A 74 -7.19 5.57 4.03
C GLY A 74 -6.43 5.16 2.77
N LEU A 75 -5.10 5.28 2.78
CA LEU A 75 -4.25 4.81 1.68
C LEU A 75 -4.36 3.30 1.51
N HIS A 76 -4.30 2.54 2.61
CA HIS A 76 -4.46 1.09 2.57
C HIS A 76 -5.79 0.68 1.95
N GLY A 77 -6.90 1.26 2.42
CA GLY A 77 -8.24 0.97 1.89
C GLY A 77 -8.43 1.37 0.43
N MET A 78 -7.78 2.44 -0.02
CA MET A 78 -7.90 2.95 -1.39
C MET A 78 -7.01 2.22 -2.39
N LEU A 79 -5.78 1.87 -2.00
CA LEU A 79 -4.75 1.41 -2.95
C LEU A 79 -4.56 -0.10 -2.94
N THR A 80 -4.74 -0.75 -1.80
CA THR A 80 -4.48 -2.19 -1.64
C THR A 80 -5.51 -2.85 -0.72
N GLY A 81 -6.71 -2.27 -0.65
CA GLY A 81 -7.76 -2.74 0.23
C GLY A 81 -8.36 -4.05 -0.29
N PRO A 82 -8.74 -4.99 0.59
CA PRO A 82 -9.33 -6.27 0.17
C PRO A 82 -10.75 -6.12 -0.38
N ALA A 83 -11.41 -4.98 -0.15
CA ALA A 83 -12.82 -4.77 -0.48
C ALA A 83 -13.08 -4.58 -1.98
N VAL A 84 -12.10 -4.09 -2.74
CA VAL A 84 -12.22 -3.76 -4.16
C VAL A 84 -10.97 -4.22 -4.89
N ARG A 85 -11.13 -4.76 -6.10
CA ARG A 85 -10.00 -5.04 -7.00
C ARG A 85 -9.32 -3.72 -7.38
N TRP A 86 -8.02 -3.62 -7.12
CA TRP A 86 -7.17 -2.43 -7.36
C TRP A 86 -6.22 -2.58 -8.56
N PHE A 87 -6.20 -3.76 -9.20
CA PHE A 87 -5.51 -4.06 -10.45
C PHE A 87 -6.18 -5.22 -11.21
N MET A 88 -5.89 -5.31 -12.50
CA MET A 88 -6.16 -6.46 -13.36
C MET A 88 -4.91 -6.74 -14.21
N LEU A 89 -4.67 -8.00 -14.53
CA LEU A 89 -3.64 -8.37 -15.50
C LEU A 89 -4.17 -8.20 -16.93
N LYS A 90 -3.31 -7.75 -17.83
CA LYS A 90 -3.56 -7.70 -19.27
C LYS A 90 -2.34 -8.20 -20.04
N ALA A 91 -2.54 -8.70 -21.25
CA ALA A 91 -1.42 -8.88 -22.17
C ALA A 91 -0.93 -7.51 -22.66
N GLU A 92 0.36 -7.38 -22.96
CA GLU A 92 0.87 -6.18 -23.64
C GLU A 92 0.36 -6.07 -25.08
N ASP A 93 0.13 -7.21 -25.74
CA ASP A 93 -0.50 -7.25 -27.07
C ASP A 93 -2.02 -7.10 -26.94
N ASP A 94 -2.53 -5.95 -27.40
CA ASP A 94 -3.96 -5.64 -27.41
C ASP A 94 -4.80 -6.64 -28.20
N ALA A 95 -4.22 -7.32 -29.21
CA ALA A 95 -4.93 -8.35 -29.96
C ALA A 95 -5.22 -9.60 -29.11
N LEU A 96 -4.30 -9.96 -28.20
CA LEU A 96 -4.50 -11.07 -27.27
C LEU A 96 -5.57 -10.76 -26.24
N ASN A 97 -5.68 -9.49 -25.82
CA ASN A 97 -6.70 -9.04 -24.89
C ASN A 97 -8.13 -9.15 -25.45
N GLN A 98 -8.32 -9.40 -26.75
CA GLN A 98 -9.64 -9.61 -27.35
C GLN A 98 -10.09 -11.08 -27.36
N ARG A 99 -9.21 -12.02 -27.01
CA ARG A 99 -9.54 -13.45 -27.03
C ARG A 99 -10.13 -13.90 -25.69
N ASP A 100 -11.25 -14.62 -25.75
CA ASP A 100 -11.97 -15.11 -24.57
C ASP A 100 -11.13 -16.04 -23.68
N ASP A 101 -10.30 -16.91 -24.28
CA ASP A 101 -9.41 -17.83 -23.56
C ASP A 101 -8.29 -17.09 -22.80
N VAL A 102 -7.69 -16.07 -23.43
CA VAL A 102 -6.70 -15.19 -22.81
C VAL A 102 -7.33 -14.38 -21.67
N LYS A 103 -8.48 -13.73 -21.90
CA LYS A 103 -9.20 -12.97 -20.87
C LYS A 103 -9.50 -13.82 -19.63
N ARG A 104 -10.02 -15.05 -19.83
CA ARG A 104 -10.30 -15.99 -18.73
C ARG A 104 -9.05 -16.35 -17.94
N TRP A 105 -7.94 -16.60 -18.62
CA TRP A 105 -6.68 -16.91 -17.95
C TRP A 105 -6.16 -15.70 -17.14
N LEU A 106 -6.19 -14.50 -17.72
CA LEU A 106 -5.77 -13.27 -17.05
C LEU A 106 -6.63 -12.97 -15.81
N GLU A 107 -7.94 -13.21 -15.89
CA GLU A 107 -8.86 -13.10 -14.75
C GLU A 107 -8.51 -14.13 -13.66
N ALA A 108 -8.33 -15.40 -14.02
CA ALA A 108 -7.97 -16.45 -13.08
C ALA A 108 -6.59 -16.21 -12.41
N ALA A 109 -5.61 -15.73 -13.17
CA ALA A 109 -4.30 -15.34 -12.64
C ALA A 109 -4.40 -14.13 -11.69
N SER A 110 -5.22 -13.14 -12.05
CA SER A 110 -5.51 -11.99 -11.17
C SER A 110 -6.17 -12.44 -9.87
N ASP A 111 -7.14 -13.35 -9.94
CA ASP A 111 -7.82 -13.92 -8.78
C ASP A 111 -6.88 -14.69 -7.86
N ARG A 112 -5.92 -15.42 -8.45
CA ARG A 112 -4.89 -16.10 -7.66
C ARG A 112 -4.03 -15.12 -6.87
N LEU A 113 -3.64 -13.99 -7.48
CA LEU A 113 -2.90 -12.94 -6.80
C LEU A 113 -3.73 -12.30 -5.68
N TYR A 114 -5.02 -12.03 -5.90
CA TYR A 114 -5.90 -11.53 -4.84
C TYR A 114 -6.07 -12.53 -3.69
N ALA A 115 -6.20 -13.82 -3.99
CA ALA A 115 -6.27 -14.87 -2.98
C ALA A 115 -5.02 -14.88 -2.09
N LEU A 116 -3.84 -14.58 -2.65
CA LEU A 116 -2.60 -14.45 -1.91
C LEU A 116 -2.54 -13.16 -1.09
N PHE A 117 -2.87 -12.02 -1.69
CA PHE A 117 -2.83 -10.72 -1.00
C PHE A 117 -3.84 -10.64 0.15
N ASN A 118 -5.03 -11.22 -0.03
CA ASN A 118 -6.07 -11.25 0.99
C ASN A 118 -5.96 -12.46 1.94
N GLY A 119 -5.05 -13.40 1.63
CA GLY A 119 -4.85 -14.60 2.42
C GLY A 119 -4.10 -14.32 3.73
N PRO A 120 -4.52 -14.90 4.87
CA PRO A 120 -3.88 -14.68 6.16
C PRO A 120 -2.44 -15.24 6.23
N GLN A 121 -2.13 -16.27 5.43
CA GLN A 121 -0.83 -16.95 5.46
C GLN A 121 0.32 -16.08 4.92
N ALA A 122 0.05 -15.30 3.87
CA ALA A 122 1.01 -14.38 3.28
C ALA A 122 1.21 -13.10 4.13
N ASN A 123 0.21 -12.78 4.98
CA ASN A 123 0.20 -11.61 5.86
C ASN A 123 0.40 -10.27 5.12
N PHE A 124 0.00 -10.17 3.84
CA PHE A 124 0.24 -8.98 3.03
C PHE A 124 -0.46 -7.74 3.59
N SER A 125 -1.76 -7.81 3.91
CA SER A 125 -2.53 -6.62 4.31
C SER A 125 -1.96 -5.93 5.54
N ALA A 126 -1.55 -6.69 6.56
CA ALA A 126 -0.92 -6.12 7.76
C ALA A 126 0.43 -5.46 7.44
N GLN A 127 1.24 -6.09 6.58
CA GLN A 127 2.53 -5.54 6.18
C GLN A 127 2.37 -4.30 5.30
N ALA A 128 1.40 -4.29 4.39
CA ALA A 128 1.06 -3.13 3.58
C ALA A 128 0.61 -1.96 4.45
N HIS A 129 -0.22 -2.19 5.48
CA HIS A 129 -0.59 -1.14 6.43
C HIS A 129 0.62 -0.55 7.18
N GLU A 130 1.52 -1.41 7.68
CA GLU A 130 2.79 -0.98 8.28
C GLU A 130 3.66 -0.17 7.29
N LEU A 131 3.65 -0.54 6.00
CA LEU A 131 4.36 0.19 4.95
C LEU A 131 3.78 1.60 4.74
N TYR A 132 2.45 1.75 4.74
CA TYR A 132 1.81 3.07 4.62
C TYR A 132 2.08 3.97 5.83
N LEU A 133 2.14 3.41 7.03
CA LEU A 133 2.55 4.14 8.24
C LEU A 133 3.98 4.68 8.09
N ASP A 134 4.92 3.83 7.69
CA ASP A 134 6.31 4.24 7.47
C ASP A 134 6.44 5.28 6.36
N LEU A 135 5.68 5.12 5.29
CA LEU A 135 5.68 6.04 4.17
C LEU A 135 5.17 7.43 4.58
N ALA A 136 4.03 7.50 5.26
CA ALA A 136 3.44 8.75 5.71
C ALA A 136 4.24 9.42 6.85
N ALA A 137 4.95 8.64 7.66
CA ALA A 137 5.82 9.14 8.72
C ALA A 137 7.20 9.57 8.18
N PHE A 138 7.93 8.67 7.53
CA PHE A 138 9.36 8.84 7.22
C PHE A 138 9.62 9.15 5.74
N GLY A 139 8.62 9.05 4.88
CA GLY A 139 8.68 9.44 3.47
C GLY A 139 9.25 8.36 2.56
N THR A 140 9.89 7.34 3.16
CA THR A 140 10.37 6.14 2.50
C THR A 140 9.94 4.94 3.33
N ALA A 141 9.41 3.91 2.69
CA ALA A 141 9.14 2.63 3.33
C ALA A 141 9.83 1.51 2.56
N VAL A 142 10.02 0.35 3.21
CA VAL A 142 10.68 -0.79 2.59
C VAL A 142 9.87 -2.05 2.88
N MET A 143 9.51 -2.78 1.84
CA MET A 143 8.92 -4.11 1.95
C MET A 143 9.77 -5.13 1.21
N LEU A 144 10.11 -6.23 1.88
CA LEU A 144 10.70 -7.40 1.26
C LEU A 144 9.59 -8.33 0.76
N VAL A 145 9.70 -8.79 -0.48
CA VAL A 145 8.89 -9.87 -1.04
C VAL A 145 9.79 -11.08 -1.25
N ASP A 146 9.62 -12.08 -0.39
CA ASP A 146 10.48 -13.27 -0.34
C ASP A 146 9.73 -14.50 -0.86
N ASP A 147 10.45 -15.44 -1.48
CA ASP A 147 9.91 -16.68 -2.06
C ASP A 147 9.94 -17.88 -1.09
N GLN A 148 10.33 -17.64 0.17
CA GLN A 148 10.52 -18.65 1.23
C GLN A 148 9.35 -18.74 2.24
N GLY A 149 8.13 -18.37 1.83
CA GLY A 149 6.93 -18.43 2.69
C GLY A 149 6.24 -19.80 2.74
N PRO A 150 5.27 -20.03 3.65
CA PRO A 150 4.48 -21.28 3.73
C PRO A 150 3.77 -21.61 2.41
N ASP A 151 3.20 -20.60 1.75
CA ASP A 151 2.62 -20.70 0.40
C ASP A 151 3.60 -20.24 -0.67
N GLY A 152 4.90 -20.25 -0.36
CA GLY A 152 6.04 -19.79 -1.19
C GLY A 152 6.09 -18.29 -1.48
N LEU A 153 5.35 -17.48 -0.73
CA LEU A 153 5.46 -16.02 -0.71
C LEU A 153 5.39 -15.51 0.72
N ARG A 154 6.20 -14.50 1.02
CA ARG A 154 6.20 -13.82 2.32
C ARG A 154 6.47 -12.34 2.15
N PHE A 155 5.55 -11.52 2.65
CA PHE A 155 5.68 -10.07 2.66
C PHE A 155 6.21 -9.62 4.03
N GLN A 156 7.22 -8.75 4.06
CA GLN A 156 7.77 -8.22 5.30
C GLN A 156 8.19 -6.77 5.15
N THR A 157 7.46 -5.87 5.79
CA THR A 157 7.83 -4.47 5.94
C THR A 157 8.98 -4.35 6.92
N ARG A 158 10.08 -3.78 6.44
CA ARG A 158 11.32 -3.61 7.17
C ARG A 158 11.39 -2.22 7.79
N HIS A 159 12.00 -2.14 8.96
CA HIS A 159 12.22 -0.85 9.61
C HIS A 159 13.17 -0.02 8.75
N LEU A 160 12.80 1.22 8.40
CA LEU A 160 13.62 2.05 7.51
C LEU A 160 15.05 2.25 8.04
N GLY A 161 15.21 2.33 9.37
CA GLY A 161 16.52 2.38 10.01
C GLY A 161 17.47 1.26 9.56
N GLU A 162 17.01 0.01 9.41
CA GLU A 162 17.90 -1.08 8.94
C GLU A 162 18.26 -0.99 7.46
N CYS A 163 17.49 -0.23 6.68
CA CYS A 163 17.56 -0.23 5.21
C CYS A 163 18.28 1.00 4.64
N HIS A 164 19.38 0.76 3.95
CA HIS A 164 20.20 1.78 3.31
C HIS A 164 20.12 1.60 1.80
N ILE A 165 19.67 2.62 1.09
CA ILE A 165 19.32 2.50 -0.33
C ILE A 165 20.29 3.26 -1.22
N ALA A 166 20.47 2.76 -2.44
CA ALA A 166 21.13 3.48 -3.51
C ALA A 166 20.31 3.37 -4.82
N GLU A 167 20.52 4.33 -5.70
CA GLU A 167 19.77 4.48 -6.93
C GLU A 167 20.61 4.10 -8.12
N SER A 168 19.95 3.55 -9.14
CA SER A 168 20.50 3.42 -10.49
C SER A 168 20.65 4.80 -11.15
N ALA A 169 21.30 4.84 -12.30
CA ALA A 169 21.41 6.05 -13.12
C ALA A 169 20.05 6.65 -13.55
N THR A 170 18.97 5.85 -13.54
CA THR A 170 17.61 6.30 -13.85
C THR A 170 16.85 6.83 -12.63
N GLY A 171 17.49 6.89 -11.45
CA GLY A 171 16.88 7.37 -10.21
C GLY A 171 15.91 6.39 -9.54
N ARG A 172 15.83 5.15 -10.05
CA ARG A 172 15.12 4.04 -9.43
C ARG A 172 15.99 3.41 -8.34
N VAL A 173 15.37 3.07 -7.22
CA VAL A 173 16.06 2.31 -6.17
C VAL A 173 16.29 0.90 -6.69
N ASP A 174 17.56 0.53 -6.74
CA ASP A 174 18.00 -0.72 -7.31
C ASP A 174 18.91 -1.45 -6.32
N THR A 175 19.50 -0.75 -5.35
CA THR A 175 20.44 -1.33 -4.40
C THR A 175 19.95 -1.10 -2.98
N LEU A 176 20.00 -2.14 -2.14
CA LEU A 176 19.66 -2.07 -0.73
C LEU A 176 20.66 -2.84 0.14
N TYR A 177 21.14 -2.17 1.18
CA TYR A 177 21.91 -2.75 2.27
C TYR A 177 21.07 -2.77 3.54
N ARG A 178 20.79 -3.97 4.05
CA ARG A 178 20.05 -4.17 5.29
C ARG A 178 21.02 -4.56 6.41
N GLN A 179 21.18 -3.70 7.40
CA GLN A 179 21.95 -3.98 8.61
C GLN A 179 20.99 -4.46 9.70
N PHE A 180 21.23 -5.64 10.26
CA PHE A 180 20.40 -6.20 11.33
C PHE A 180 21.26 -6.96 12.32
N GLN A 181 20.70 -7.33 13.47
CA GLN A 181 21.39 -8.16 14.45
C GLN A 181 20.63 -9.44 14.72
N PHE A 182 21.39 -10.51 14.98
CA PHE A 182 20.88 -11.75 15.53
C PHE A 182 21.66 -12.14 16.76
N THR A 183 20.99 -12.79 17.72
CA THR A 183 21.70 -13.54 18.77
C THR A 183 22.48 -14.70 18.14
N ALA A 184 23.51 -15.23 18.81
CA ALA A 184 24.26 -16.39 18.33
C ALA A 184 23.31 -17.56 17.97
N ARG A 185 22.28 -17.77 18.81
CA ARG A 185 21.22 -18.76 18.55
C ARG A 185 20.44 -18.48 17.27
N GLN A 186 19.97 -17.25 17.08
CA GLN A 186 19.22 -16.86 15.88
C GLN A 186 20.07 -16.95 14.61
N ALA A 187 21.34 -16.56 14.70
CA ALA A 187 22.28 -16.64 13.59
C ALA A 187 22.45 -18.10 13.12
N ALA A 188 22.59 -19.03 14.05
CA ALA A 188 22.69 -20.45 13.70
C ALA A 188 21.40 -21.05 13.15
N GLN A 189 20.24 -20.62 13.64
CA GLN A 189 18.96 -21.01 13.04
C GLN A 189 18.81 -20.52 11.61
N PHE A 190 19.29 -19.30 11.32
CA PHE A 190 19.14 -18.67 10.02
C PHE A 190 20.19 -19.14 9.00
N PHE A 191 21.47 -19.19 9.40
CA PHE A 191 22.58 -19.52 8.51
C PHE A 191 22.92 -21.02 8.49
N GLY A 192 22.51 -21.77 9.52
CA GLY A 192 22.80 -23.20 9.66
C GLY A 192 24.30 -23.46 9.71
N ALA A 193 24.76 -24.44 8.92
CA ALA A 193 26.17 -24.80 8.81
C ALA A 193 27.08 -23.69 8.26
N ARG A 194 26.51 -22.62 7.65
CA ARG A 194 27.28 -21.47 7.14
C ARG A 194 27.63 -20.47 8.23
N THR A 195 27.16 -20.65 9.47
CA THR A 195 27.40 -19.72 10.56
C THR A 195 28.90 -19.56 10.81
N PRO A 196 29.42 -18.32 10.89
CA PRO A 196 30.81 -18.04 11.22
C PRO A 196 31.30 -18.81 12.46
N ALA A 197 32.51 -19.37 12.41
CA ALA A 197 33.06 -20.16 13.53
C ALA A 197 33.13 -19.36 14.84
N ALA A 198 33.44 -18.06 14.76
CA ALA A 198 33.45 -17.15 15.90
C ALA A 198 32.08 -16.98 16.57
N ILE A 199 30.99 -17.04 15.77
CA ILE A 199 29.61 -16.93 16.26
C ILE A 199 29.11 -18.29 16.76
N ALA A 200 29.47 -19.38 16.06
CA ALA A 200 29.17 -20.73 16.51
C ALA A 200 29.77 -21.02 17.89
N GLY A 201 31.03 -20.62 18.14
CA GLY A 201 31.64 -20.76 19.47
C GLY A 201 30.92 -19.94 20.55
N ALA A 202 30.33 -18.79 20.20
CA ALA A 202 29.53 -18.02 21.13
C ALA A 202 28.20 -18.71 21.50
N MET A 203 27.69 -19.65 20.70
CA MET A 203 26.47 -20.38 21.04
C MET A 203 26.63 -21.28 22.27
N GLU A 204 27.83 -21.84 22.47
CA GLU A 204 28.08 -22.79 23.56
C GLU A 204 28.14 -22.09 24.93
N GLY A 205 28.60 -20.83 24.98
CA GLY A 205 28.76 -20.08 26.24
C GLY A 205 27.84 -18.86 26.40
N GLN A 206 27.43 -18.21 25.31
CA GLN A 206 26.67 -16.95 25.32
C GLN A 206 25.64 -16.91 24.16
N PRO A 207 24.64 -17.81 24.14
CA PRO A 207 23.70 -17.94 23.04
C PRO A 207 22.90 -16.67 22.74
N GLU A 208 22.73 -15.80 23.74
CA GLU A 208 22.01 -14.52 23.65
C GLU A 208 22.90 -13.33 23.25
N ARG A 209 24.22 -13.53 23.11
CA ARG A 209 25.12 -12.49 22.60
C ARG A 209 24.70 -12.13 21.17
N ARG A 210 24.58 -10.84 20.90
CA ARG A 210 24.19 -10.30 19.59
C ARG A 210 25.40 -10.05 18.70
N PHE A 211 25.21 -10.32 17.42
CA PHE A 211 26.16 -10.06 16.34
C PHE A 211 25.46 -9.27 15.24
N THR A 212 26.22 -8.39 14.57
CA THR A 212 25.69 -7.54 13.51
C THR A 212 25.99 -8.13 12.14
N PHE A 213 24.96 -8.19 11.30
CA PHE A 213 25.00 -8.74 9.95
C PHE A 213 24.60 -7.68 8.93
N LEU A 214 25.07 -7.88 7.70
CA LEU A 214 24.74 -7.07 6.55
C LEU A 214 24.18 -7.97 5.46
N HIS A 215 23.00 -7.64 4.95
CA HIS A 215 22.45 -8.23 3.73
C HIS A 215 22.52 -7.18 2.63
N ALA A 216 23.34 -7.42 1.62
CA ALA A 216 23.53 -6.54 0.49
C ALA A 216 22.84 -7.11 -0.76
N VAL A 217 21.96 -6.33 -1.35
CA VAL A 217 21.29 -6.64 -2.62
C VAL A 217 21.55 -5.52 -3.61
N PHE A 218 22.10 -5.83 -4.77
CA PHE A 218 22.50 -4.86 -5.79
C PHE A 218 22.60 -5.55 -7.16
N PRO A 219 22.55 -4.81 -8.29
CA PRO A 219 22.59 -5.44 -9.59
C PRO A 219 24.00 -5.95 -9.84
N ARG A 220 24.12 -7.18 -10.34
CA ARG A 220 25.41 -7.66 -10.87
C ARG A 220 25.63 -6.93 -12.19
N GLY A 221 26.72 -6.16 -12.30
CA GLY A 221 27.08 -5.53 -13.58
C GLY A 221 27.34 -6.57 -14.67
N GLU A 222 27.28 -6.17 -15.94
CA GLU A 222 27.59 -7.01 -17.12
C GLU A 222 28.98 -7.68 -17.07
N ALA A 223 29.86 -7.21 -16.18
CA ALA A 223 31.24 -7.66 -15.96
C ALA A 223 31.38 -8.96 -15.12
N GLY A 224 30.38 -9.84 -15.11
CA GLY A 224 30.59 -11.23 -14.70
C GLY A 224 31.31 -12.02 -15.81
N PRO A 225 32.12 -13.06 -15.49
CA PRO A 225 32.64 -13.95 -16.53
C PRO A 225 31.49 -14.48 -17.40
N ALA A 226 31.67 -14.52 -18.72
CA ALA A 226 30.62 -14.77 -19.71
C ALA A 226 29.78 -16.04 -19.46
N GLU A 227 30.32 -16.98 -18.70
CA GLU A 227 29.70 -18.24 -18.24
C GLU A 227 28.52 -18.03 -17.25
N ARG A 228 28.40 -16.85 -16.63
CA ARG A 228 27.35 -16.51 -15.65
C ARG A 228 26.15 -15.79 -16.25
N ARG A 229 26.10 -15.64 -17.58
CA ARG A 229 25.04 -14.92 -18.28
C ARG A 229 23.72 -15.71 -18.30
N VAL A 230 22.62 -14.97 -18.39
CA VAL A 230 21.26 -15.49 -18.60
C VAL A 230 21.27 -16.41 -19.83
N GLY A 231 20.80 -17.66 -19.66
CA GLY A 231 20.74 -18.67 -20.73
C GLY A 231 21.91 -19.66 -20.81
N GLY A 232 22.97 -19.52 -19.99
CA GLY A 232 24.03 -20.53 -19.88
C GLY A 232 23.65 -21.72 -18.97
N PRO A 233 24.34 -22.88 -19.05
CA PRO A 233 24.08 -24.06 -18.21
C PRO A 233 24.13 -23.79 -16.69
N GLY A 234 24.73 -22.68 -16.27
CA GLY A 234 24.81 -22.24 -14.87
C GLY A 234 23.83 -21.14 -14.47
N ALA A 235 22.96 -20.64 -15.35
CA ALA A 235 22.08 -19.49 -15.05
C ALA A 235 21.12 -19.74 -13.87
N ALA A 236 20.72 -21.01 -13.66
CA ALA A 236 19.88 -21.42 -12.53
C ALA A 236 20.60 -21.41 -11.17
N LEU A 237 21.94 -21.33 -11.14
CA LEU A 237 22.69 -21.27 -9.89
C LEU A 237 22.45 -19.91 -9.22
N ALA A 238 22.15 -19.91 -7.92
CA ALA A 238 21.87 -18.69 -7.15
C ALA A 238 22.94 -17.59 -7.29
N ARG A 239 24.19 -17.96 -7.59
CA ARG A 239 25.32 -17.01 -7.79
C ARG A 239 25.31 -16.28 -9.14
N ASN A 240 24.52 -16.75 -10.09
CA ASN A 240 24.45 -16.24 -11.46
C ASN A 240 23.17 -15.45 -11.74
N LYS A 241 22.29 -15.32 -10.74
CA LYS A 241 21.08 -14.49 -10.86
C LYS A 241 21.43 -12.99 -11.00
N PRO A 242 20.64 -12.20 -11.74
CA PRO A 242 20.92 -10.79 -12.04
C PRO A 242 21.14 -9.92 -10.81
N TRP A 243 20.39 -10.18 -9.74
CA TRP A 243 20.51 -9.47 -8.47
C TRP A 243 21.36 -10.26 -7.50
N ALA A 244 22.46 -9.69 -7.01
CA ALA A 244 23.26 -10.33 -5.97
C ALA A 244 22.51 -10.31 -4.64
N SER A 245 22.62 -11.37 -3.84
CA SER A 245 22.10 -11.43 -2.47
C SER A 245 23.19 -11.96 -1.56
N LEU A 246 23.88 -11.06 -0.86
CA LEU A 246 25.07 -11.37 -0.08
C LEU A 246 24.80 -11.14 1.39
N TYR A 247 25.01 -12.18 2.20
CA TYR A 247 25.00 -12.07 3.67
C TYR A 247 26.44 -12.03 4.17
N LEU A 248 26.73 -11.02 4.99
CA LEU A 248 28.04 -10.80 5.60
C LEU A 248 27.87 -10.65 7.11
N SER A 249 28.83 -11.15 7.87
CA SER A 249 29.03 -10.74 9.25
C SER A 249 29.86 -9.46 9.27
N LEU A 250 29.55 -8.52 10.16
CA LEU A 250 30.42 -7.38 10.43
C LEU A 250 31.43 -7.70 11.55
N GLU A 251 31.19 -8.78 12.29
CA GLU A 251 32.00 -9.24 13.41
C GLU A 251 32.00 -10.79 13.44
N PRO A 252 32.97 -11.46 12.79
CA PRO A 252 34.08 -10.93 11.98
C PRO A 252 33.61 -10.42 10.60
N ARG A 253 34.40 -9.57 9.93
CA ARG A 253 34.09 -8.98 8.60
C ARG A 253 34.23 -9.99 7.47
N GLU A 254 33.35 -11.00 7.45
CA GLU A 254 33.41 -12.12 6.51
C GLU A 254 32.09 -12.35 5.76
N MET A 255 32.18 -12.95 4.58
CA MET A 255 31.02 -13.33 3.79
C MET A 255 30.49 -14.70 4.21
N ILE A 256 29.21 -14.74 4.59
CA ILE A 256 28.53 -15.94 5.10
C ILE A 256 27.90 -16.73 3.95
N SER A 257 27.24 -16.01 3.04
CA SER A 257 26.51 -16.63 1.94
C SER A 257 26.42 -15.70 0.75
N GLU A 258 26.57 -16.29 -0.43
CA GLU A 258 26.29 -15.68 -1.72
C GLU A 258 25.13 -16.40 -2.40
N GLY A 259 24.10 -15.64 -2.74
CA GLY A 259 22.99 -16.06 -3.59
C GLY A 259 22.57 -14.94 -4.53
N GLY A 260 21.30 -14.94 -4.91
CA GLY A 260 20.76 -13.93 -5.80
C GLY A 260 19.27 -14.06 -6.05
N PHE A 261 18.72 -13.07 -6.75
CA PHE A 261 17.32 -13.00 -7.14
C PHE A 261 17.19 -12.70 -8.64
N ASP A 262 16.12 -13.20 -9.24
CA ASP A 262 15.81 -12.94 -10.65
C ASP A 262 15.37 -11.48 -10.84
N GLU A 263 14.59 -10.96 -9.88
CA GLU A 263 14.18 -9.56 -9.77
C GLU A 263 14.62 -8.95 -8.44
N PHE A 264 14.68 -7.62 -8.37
CA PHE A 264 14.97 -6.91 -7.12
C PHE A 264 13.90 -7.23 -6.05
N PRO A 265 14.28 -7.72 -4.86
CA PRO A 265 13.34 -8.26 -3.88
C PRO A 265 12.70 -7.21 -2.96
N TYR A 266 13.18 -5.96 -3.00
CA TYR A 266 12.74 -4.89 -2.12
C TYR A 266 11.87 -3.89 -2.88
N LEU A 267 10.69 -3.62 -2.34
CA LEU A 267 9.82 -2.54 -2.75
C LEU A 267 10.16 -1.33 -1.89
N VAL A 268 10.53 -0.21 -2.49
CA VAL A 268 10.99 1.00 -1.78
C VAL A 268 10.20 2.22 -2.24
N PRO A 269 8.91 2.32 -1.89
CA PRO A 269 8.12 3.49 -2.24
C PRO A 269 8.57 4.73 -1.48
N ARG A 270 8.55 5.86 -2.20
CA ARG A 270 8.79 7.19 -1.65
C ARG A 270 7.59 8.09 -1.88
N TRP A 271 7.22 8.83 -0.83
CA TRP A 271 6.05 9.71 -0.84
C TRP A 271 6.24 10.87 -1.84
N SER A 272 7.30 11.64 -1.65
CA SER A 272 7.79 12.63 -2.60
C SER A 272 9.31 12.66 -2.56
N LYS A 273 9.97 13.04 -3.66
CA LYS A 273 11.44 13.06 -3.76
C LYS A 273 11.88 14.43 -4.31
N LEU A 274 12.80 15.09 -3.62
CA LEU A 274 13.49 16.26 -4.15
C LEU A 274 14.63 15.82 -5.07
N THR A 275 14.89 16.60 -6.13
CA THR A 275 15.98 16.30 -7.07
C THR A 275 17.32 16.25 -6.34
N GLY A 276 18.06 15.15 -6.52
CA GLY A 276 19.36 14.91 -5.86
C GLY A 276 19.28 14.22 -4.50
N GLU A 277 18.10 14.07 -3.89
CA GLU A 277 17.92 13.30 -2.65
C GLU A 277 17.61 11.82 -2.96
N ARG A 278 18.14 10.87 -2.18
CA ARG A 278 17.82 9.43 -2.37
C ARG A 278 16.54 9.01 -1.65
N TYR A 279 16.32 9.57 -0.46
CA TYR A 279 15.18 9.27 0.40
C TYR A 279 14.00 10.21 0.10
N GLY A 280 12.80 9.72 0.34
CA GLY A 280 11.58 10.51 0.21
C GLY A 280 11.30 11.40 1.42
N ARG A 281 10.51 12.45 1.19
CA ARG A 281 9.97 13.39 2.18
C ARG A 281 8.51 13.06 2.47
N SER A 282 8.08 13.20 3.73
CA SER A 282 6.74 12.78 4.16
C SER A 282 5.80 13.94 4.52
N PRO A 283 4.49 13.70 4.62
CA PRO A 283 3.55 14.63 5.23
C PRO A 283 3.95 14.99 6.67
N ALA A 284 4.36 14.01 7.47
CA ALA A 284 4.77 14.23 8.85
C ALA A 284 5.98 15.17 8.95
N MET A 285 6.94 15.08 8.02
CA MET A 285 8.07 16.01 7.91
C MET A 285 7.62 17.42 7.56
N THR A 286 6.65 17.54 6.64
CA THR A 286 6.11 18.84 6.22
C THR A 286 5.46 19.58 7.38
N VAL A 287 4.69 18.89 8.22
CA VAL A 287 3.95 19.48 9.35
C VAL A 287 4.65 19.36 10.71
N LEU A 288 5.88 18.86 10.75
CA LEU A 288 6.65 18.71 11.99
C LEU A 288 6.75 20.00 12.84
N PRO A 289 6.91 21.21 12.25
CA PRO A 289 6.90 22.45 13.04
C PRO A 289 5.59 22.65 13.80
N ASP A 290 4.45 22.43 13.14
CA ASP A 290 3.11 22.56 13.74
C ASP A 290 2.89 21.49 14.82
N ILE A 291 3.37 20.26 14.60
CA ILE A 291 3.32 19.18 15.59
C ILE A 291 4.10 19.56 16.85
N LYS A 292 5.33 20.07 16.70
CA LYS A 292 6.14 20.53 17.83
C LYS A 292 5.49 21.72 18.53
N MET A 293 4.92 22.65 17.78
CA MET A 293 4.22 23.82 18.29
C MET A 293 3.00 23.43 19.12
N VAL A 294 2.11 22.56 18.62
CA VAL A 294 0.92 22.14 19.37
C VAL A 294 1.29 21.40 20.65
N ASN A 295 2.32 20.55 20.61
CA ASN A 295 2.81 19.86 21.81
C ASN A 295 3.34 20.84 22.86
N ALA A 296 4.09 21.88 22.44
CA ALA A 296 4.59 22.92 23.34
C ALA A 296 3.48 23.82 23.90
N MET A 297 2.49 24.17 23.08
CA MET A 297 1.32 24.94 23.48
C MET A 297 0.48 24.17 24.50
N THR A 298 0.11 22.92 24.19
CA THR A 298 -0.65 22.05 25.09
C THR A 298 0.06 21.88 26.42
N ARG A 299 1.38 21.64 26.43
CA ARG A 299 2.17 21.58 27.67
C ARG A 299 2.07 22.87 28.48
N THR A 300 2.22 24.02 27.83
CA THR A 300 2.17 25.34 28.49
C THR A 300 0.77 25.65 29.05
N VAL A 301 -0.27 25.36 28.28
CA VAL A 301 -1.67 25.59 28.68
C VAL A 301 -2.05 24.70 29.86
N ILE A 302 -1.62 23.44 29.89
CA ILE A 302 -1.83 22.54 31.04
C ILE A 302 -1.19 23.13 32.31
N VAL A 303 0.05 23.61 32.22
CA VAL A 303 0.71 24.26 33.37
C VAL A 303 -0.01 25.53 33.79
N GLY A 304 -0.49 26.34 32.85
CA GLY A 304 -1.29 27.54 33.12
C GLY A 304 -2.61 27.22 33.82
N ALA A 305 -3.33 26.20 33.34
CA ALA A 305 -4.58 25.73 33.95
C ALA A 305 -4.33 25.20 35.37
N GLN A 306 -3.25 24.45 35.59
CA GLN A 306 -2.85 23.99 36.93
C GLN A 306 -2.60 25.17 37.88
N LYS A 307 -1.92 26.24 37.44
CA LYS A 307 -1.71 27.44 38.27
C LYS A 307 -2.98 28.24 38.55
N MET A 308 -4.03 28.10 37.73
CA MET A 308 -5.32 28.73 38.04
C MET A 308 -6.12 27.93 39.05
N VAL A 309 -6.09 26.59 38.96
CA VAL A 309 -6.80 25.70 39.88
C VAL A 309 -6.07 25.59 41.22
N ASP A 310 -4.75 25.51 41.19
CA ASP A 310 -3.85 25.38 42.33
C ASP A 310 -2.74 26.46 42.26
N PRO A 311 -3.09 27.73 42.55
CA PRO A 311 -2.14 28.84 42.46
C PRO A 311 -1.03 28.73 43.50
N PRO A 312 0.21 29.17 43.18
CA PRO A 312 1.25 29.29 44.19
C PRO A 312 0.78 30.21 45.32
N LEU A 313 1.03 29.84 46.57
CA LEU A 313 0.58 30.58 47.73
C LEU A 313 1.72 31.43 48.31
N LEU A 314 1.37 32.61 48.80
CA LEU A 314 2.24 33.52 49.55
C LEU A 314 1.88 33.40 51.02
N ALA A 315 2.82 32.90 51.83
CA ALA A 315 2.69 32.78 53.28
C ALA A 315 3.65 33.77 53.98
N PRO A 316 3.24 34.40 55.10
CA PRO A 316 4.12 35.27 55.87
C PRO A 316 5.25 34.49 56.57
N SER A 317 6.44 35.10 56.69
CA SER A 317 7.61 34.51 57.37
C SER A 317 8.51 35.58 57.98
N ASP A 318 9.01 35.32 59.21
CA ASP A 318 9.94 36.19 59.96
C ASP A 318 11.43 36.00 59.57
N GLY A 319 11.75 36.03 58.28
CA GLY A 319 13.12 36.32 57.85
C GLY A 319 13.90 35.24 57.11
N PHE A 320 13.23 34.32 56.40
CA PHE A 320 13.90 33.47 55.40
C PHE A 320 13.29 33.61 54.00
N LEU A 321 14.00 34.29 53.09
CA LEU A 321 13.64 34.38 51.68
C LEU A 321 14.15 33.14 50.94
N ASN A 322 13.28 32.15 50.77
CA ASN A 322 13.52 31.06 49.83
C ASN A 322 13.39 31.56 48.38
N PRO A 323 14.04 30.92 47.40
CA PRO A 323 13.86 31.25 45.98
C PRO A 323 12.38 31.16 45.57
N ILE A 324 11.92 32.11 44.75
CA ILE A 324 10.52 32.17 44.31
C ILE A 324 10.19 30.91 43.49
N ARG A 325 9.21 30.14 43.96
CA ARG A 325 8.66 28.95 43.31
C ARG A 325 7.35 29.31 42.64
N THR A 326 7.34 29.32 41.31
CA THR A 326 6.14 29.63 40.50
C THR A 326 5.45 28.37 39.97
N VAL A 327 5.80 27.19 40.48
CA VAL A 327 5.14 25.91 40.15
C VAL A 327 3.74 25.84 40.78
N PRO A 328 2.78 25.12 40.18
CA PRO A 328 1.47 24.88 40.79
C PRO A 328 1.62 24.36 42.24
N GLY A 329 0.80 24.88 43.17
CA GLY A 329 0.85 24.53 44.59
C GLY A 329 2.13 24.95 45.33
N GLY A 330 3.02 25.71 44.71
CA GLY A 330 4.25 26.18 45.33
C GLY A 330 4.01 27.16 46.47
N ILE A 331 4.65 26.96 47.63
CA ILE A 331 4.59 27.89 48.75
C ILE A 331 5.79 28.84 48.67
N ASN A 332 5.49 30.14 48.67
CA ASN A 332 6.44 31.23 48.71
C ASN A 332 6.31 31.97 50.03
N TYR A 333 7.44 32.37 50.60
CA TYR A 333 7.48 33.13 51.83
C TYR A 333 7.79 34.59 51.54
N TYR A 334 7.05 35.51 52.15
CA TYR A 334 7.31 36.95 52.06
C TYR A 334 7.43 37.55 53.46
N ASP A 335 8.21 38.62 53.55
CA ASP A 335 8.39 39.35 54.81
C ASP A 335 7.14 40.20 55.11
N ALA A 336 6.43 39.81 56.18
CA ALA A 336 5.21 40.46 56.63
C ALA A 336 5.46 41.85 57.23
N LEU A 337 6.67 42.16 57.72
CA LEU A 337 7.02 43.46 58.29
C LEU A 337 7.23 44.52 57.19
N ALA A 338 7.70 44.11 56.01
CA ALA A 338 7.95 44.99 54.87
C ALA A 338 6.67 45.40 54.13
N GLN A 339 5.66 44.51 54.06
CA GLN A 339 4.36 44.80 53.47
C GLN A 339 3.34 45.00 54.59
N ARG A 340 3.01 46.26 54.94
CA ARG A 340 1.94 46.62 55.91
C ARG A 340 0.56 46.10 55.49
N GLY A 341 0.35 44.79 55.55
CA GLY A 341 -0.86 44.10 55.14
C GLY A 341 -1.22 42.99 56.13
N PRO A 342 -2.46 42.47 56.07
CA PRO A 342 -2.90 41.40 56.96
C PRO A 342 -2.07 40.13 56.72
N ASP A 343 -1.70 39.48 57.83
CA ASP A 343 -0.86 38.28 57.95
C ASP A 343 -1.61 37.04 57.43
N ALA A 344 -1.92 37.05 56.13
CA ALA A 344 -2.82 36.09 55.51
C ALA A 344 -2.14 35.41 54.32
N ILE A 345 -2.43 34.11 54.18
CA ILE A 345 -2.03 33.33 53.02
C ILE A 345 -2.83 33.83 51.80
N LYS A 346 -2.14 34.23 50.73
CA LYS A 346 -2.77 34.77 49.51
C LYS A 346 -2.25 34.05 48.27
N PRO A 347 -3.10 33.78 47.27
CA PRO A 347 -2.63 33.24 46.00
C PRO A 347 -1.80 34.27 45.23
N LEU A 348 -0.70 33.84 44.61
CA LEU A 348 0.05 34.60 43.63
C LEU A 348 -0.66 34.49 42.28
N LEU A 349 -1.53 35.47 42.00
CA LEU A 349 -2.26 35.53 40.74
C LEU A 349 -1.36 36.13 39.64
N THR A 350 -0.99 35.31 38.66
CA THR A 350 -0.17 35.74 37.52
C THR A 350 -0.98 36.36 36.37
N GLY A 351 -2.32 36.37 36.45
CA GLY A 351 -3.19 36.93 35.41
C GLY A 351 -3.17 36.16 34.08
N GLY A 352 -2.78 34.89 34.08
CA GLY A 352 -2.72 34.06 32.89
C GLY A 352 -4.11 33.76 32.33
N ARG A 353 -4.22 33.65 30.99
CA ARG A 353 -5.44 33.31 30.25
C ARG A 353 -5.27 32.00 29.46
N PRO A 354 -5.39 30.81 30.10
CA PRO A 354 -5.31 29.52 29.42
C PRO A 354 -6.42 29.30 28.38
N ASP A 355 -7.54 30.01 28.52
CA ASP A 355 -8.70 30.00 27.64
C ASP A 355 -8.36 30.41 26.20
N ILE A 356 -7.56 31.47 26.00
CA ILE A 356 -7.07 31.88 24.67
C ILE A 356 -6.22 30.76 24.03
N GLY A 357 -5.49 30.01 24.87
CA GLY A 357 -4.66 28.91 24.41
C GLY A 357 -5.44 27.80 23.72
N LEU A 358 -6.70 27.57 24.11
CA LEU A 358 -7.52 26.49 23.54
C LEU A 358 -7.88 26.75 22.06
N GLU A 359 -8.27 27.98 21.72
CA GLU A 359 -8.61 28.35 20.33
C GLU A 359 -7.38 28.22 19.41
N LEU A 360 -6.22 28.69 19.87
CA LEU A 360 -4.97 28.58 19.12
C LEU A 360 -4.55 27.11 18.96
N ILE A 361 -4.66 26.28 20.00
CA ILE A 361 -4.38 24.84 19.93
C ILE A 361 -5.27 24.19 18.87
N GLN A 362 -6.57 24.47 18.88
CA GLN A 362 -7.50 23.92 17.89
C GLN A 362 -7.14 24.32 16.46
N ALA A 363 -6.75 25.59 16.22
CA ALA A 363 -6.33 26.05 14.90
C ALA A 363 -5.09 25.29 14.39
N VAL A 364 -4.11 25.04 15.26
CA VAL A 364 -2.89 24.30 14.92
C VAL A 364 -3.20 22.81 14.72
N GLN A 365 -4.03 22.20 15.56
CA GLN A 365 -4.50 20.82 15.37
C GLN A 365 -5.15 20.66 13.98
N GLN A 366 -6.00 21.60 13.57
CA GLN A 366 -6.60 21.60 12.22
C GLN A 366 -5.58 21.81 11.10
N SER A 367 -4.47 22.51 11.35
CA SER A 367 -3.34 22.57 10.42
C SER A 367 -2.69 21.20 10.24
N VAL A 368 -2.40 20.51 11.35
CA VAL A 368 -1.82 19.15 11.35
C VAL A 368 -2.74 18.17 10.60
N VAL A 369 -4.04 18.16 10.90
CA VAL A 369 -5.01 17.27 10.24
C VAL A 369 -5.05 17.48 8.72
N ARG A 370 -5.03 18.75 8.26
CA ARG A 370 -5.01 19.09 6.83
C ARG A 370 -3.70 18.69 6.15
N GLY A 371 -2.56 18.84 6.83
CA GLY A 371 -1.28 18.46 6.24
C GLY A 371 -1.08 16.94 6.12
N PHE A 372 -1.78 16.14 6.92
CA PHE A 372 -1.92 14.69 6.71
C PHE A 372 -3.03 14.31 5.73
N HIS A 373 -3.71 15.28 5.11
CA HIS A 373 -4.78 15.03 4.14
C HIS A 373 -5.95 14.20 4.67
N VAL A 374 -6.15 14.17 5.99
CA VAL A 374 -7.22 13.37 6.62
C VAL A 374 -8.59 13.86 6.17
N ASP A 375 -8.72 15.16 5.92
CA ASP A 375 -9.91 15.82 5.37
C ASP A 375 -10.27 15.35 3.95
N TRP A 376 -9.34 14.72 3.23
CA TRP A 376 -9.62 14.10 1.93
C TRP A 376 -10.23 12.71 2.06
N LEU A 377 -9.96 12.03 3.17
CA LEU A 377 -10.41 10.68 3.46
C LEU A 377 -11.73 10.67 4.24
N THR A 378 -11.93 11.66 5.11
CA THR A 378 -13.16 11.82 5.89
C THR A 378 -14.05 12.89 5.27
N LEU A 379 -15.31 12.57 5.05
CA LEU A 379 -16.32 13.59 4.77
C LEU A 379 -16.51 14.43 6.03
N ARG A 380 -16.41 15.75 5.90
CA ARG A 380 -16.80 16.65 6.99
C ARG A 380 -18.31 16.60 7.15
N ASP A 381 -18.78 16.49 8.38
CA ASP A 381 -20.19 16.70 8.69
C ASP A 381 -20.60 18.11 8.26
N GLY A 382 -21.66 18.18 7.45
CA GLY A 382 -22.26 19.39 6.91
C GLY A 382 -23.75 19.15 6.66
N PRO A 383 -24.56 20.22 6.53
CA PRO A 383 -26.01 20.07 6.37
C PRO A 383 -26.32 19.27 5.10
N GLN A 384 -27.23 18.28 5.23
CA GLN A 384 -27.76 17.37 4.19
C GLN A 384 -27.11 17.51 2.80
N MET A 385 -25.89 16.99 2.65
CA MET A 385 -25.28 16.87 1.33
C MET A 385 -26.01 15.77 0.54
N THR A 386 -26.27 16.03 -0.74
CA THR A 386 -26.81 15.01 -1.64
C THR A 386 -25.76 13.94 -1.91
N ALA A 387 -26.19 12.68 -2.13
CA ALA A 387 -25.27 11.55 -2.35
C ALA A 387 -24.32 11.78 -3.53
N THR A 388 -24.77 12.49 -4.56
CA THR A 388 -23.98 12.85 -5.75
C THR A 388 -22.89 13.88 -5.45
N GLU A 389 -23.19 14.92 -4.68
CA GLU A 389 -22.20 15.94 -4.26
C GLU A 389 -21.11 15.33 -3.38
N VAL A 390 -21.48 14.39 -2.50
CA VAL A 390 -20.53 13.64 -1.66
C VAL A 390 -19.54 12.85 -2.51
N LEU A 391 -20.04 12.15 -3.54
CA LEU A 391 -19.20 11.36 -4.44
C LEU A 391 -18.27 12.25 -5.27
N GLN A 392 -18.79 13.34 -5.85
CA GLN A 392 -18.00 14.27 -6.65
C GLN A 392 -16.89 14.94 -5.83
N ARG A 393 -17.18 15.41 -4.61
CA ARG A 393 -16.15 16.01 -3.75
C ARG A 393 -15.08 15.02 -3.32
N ARG A 394 -15.48 13.77 -3.04
CA ARG A 394 -14.50 12.71 -2.73
C ARG A 394 -13.58 12.49 -3.93
N GLU A 395 -14.12 12.46 -5.15
CA GLU A 395 -13.35 12.31 -6.38
C GLU A 395 -12.36 13.48 -6.60
N GLU A 396 -12.81 14.73 -6.49
CA GLU A 396 -11.97 15.92 -6.64
C GLU A 396 -10.78 15.89 -5.65
N ARG A 397 -11.03 15.51 -4.40
CA ARG A 397 -9.98 15.42 -3.37
C ARG A 397 -9.00 14.29 -3.65
N LEU A 398 -9.50 13.13 -4.12
CA LEU A 398 -8.63 12.02 -4.52
C LEU A 398 -7.75 12.37 -5.73
N ARG A 399 -8.23 13.23 -6.64
CA ARG A 399 -7.44 13.74 -7.76
C ARG A 399 -6.20 14.52 -7.30
N LEU A 400 -6.27 15.21 -6.16
CA LEU A 400 -5.12 15.93 -5.58
C LEU A 400 -4.03 14.98 -5.07
N LEU A 401 -4.38 13.73 -4.70
CA LEU A 401 -3.41 12.67 -4.37
C LEU A 401 -2.77 12.03 -5.60
N GLY A 402 -3.20 12.38 -6.82
CA GLY A 402 -2.75 11.77 -8.08
C GLY A 402 -1.24 11.57 -8.20
N PRO A 403 -0.38 12.57 -7.89
CA PRO A 403 1.07 12.40 -7.96
C PRO A 403 1.62 11.35 -6.98
N VAL A 404 1.06 11.29 -5.76
CA VAL A 404 1.46 10.29 -4.76
C VAL A 404 1.00 8.90 -5.19
N VAL A 405 -0.24 8.78 -5.68
CA VAL A 405 -0.79 7.52 -6.19
C VAL A 405 0.02 6.99 -7.37
N SER A 406 0.38 7.84 -8.32
CA SER A 406 1.22 7.45 -9.47
C SER A 406 2.60 6.95 -9.04
N ARG A 407 3.21 7.58 -8.02
CA ARG A 407 4.45 7.08 -7.41
C ARG A 407 4.25 5.74 -6.71
N MET A 408 3.15 5.54 -5.99
CA MET A 408 2.82 4.25 -5.36
C MET A 408 2.63 3.15 -6.41
N GLN A 409 1.96 3.45 -7.53
CA GLN A 409 1.83 2.52 -8.65
C GLN A 409 3.20 2.10 -9.19
N THR A 410 4.11 3.07 -9.36
CA THR A 410 5.42 2.83 -9.99
C THR A 410 6.45 2.19 -9.05
N GLU A 411 6.51 2.59 -7.78
CA GLU A 411 7.54 2.16 -6.82
C GLU A 411 7.06 1.06 -5.85
N PHE A 412 5.75 0.79 -5.78
CA PHE A 412 5.17 -0.23 -4.89
C PHE A 412 4.27 -1.24 -5.62
N GLN A 413 3.10 -0.84 -6.13
CA GLN A 413 2.10 -1.80 -6.64
C GLN A 413 2.60 -2.56 -7.87
N GLY A 414 3.22 -1.89 -8.84
CA GLY A 414 3.76 -2.52 -10.04
C GLY A 414 4.83 -3.55 -9.71
N PRO A 415 5.93 -3.16 -9.03
CA PRO A 415 6.97 -4.10 -8.64
C PRO A 415 6.47 -5.21 -7.70
N LEU A 416 5.45 -4.94 -6.86
CA LEU A 416 4.77 -5.95 -6.04
C LEU A 416 4.09 -7.01 -6.91
N ILE A 417 3.24 -6.60 -7.84
CA ILE A 417 2.49 -7.50 -8.71
C ILE A 417 3.46 -8.26 -9.61
N GLU A 418 4.37 -7.57 -10.29
CA GLU A 418 5.35 -8.16 -11.21
C GLU A 418 6.18 -9.25 -10.51
N ARG A 419 6.74 -8.95 -9.34
CA ARG A 419 7.54 -9.91 -8.59
C ARG A 419 6.71 -11.08 -8.09
N THR A 420 5.50 -10.82 -7.59
CA THR A 420 4.60 -11.88 -7.09
C THR A 420 4.23 -12.82 -8.22
N LEU A 421 3.88 -12.27 -9.39
CA LEU A 421 3.56 -13.02 -10.60
C LEU A 421 4.75 -13.87 -11.06
N LYS A 422 5.94 -13.28 -11.22
CA LYS A 422 7.15 -14.01 -11.64
C LYS A 422 7.56 -15.13 -10.68
N ILE A 423 7.36 -14.95 -9.37
CA ILE A 423 7.58 -16.04 -8.39
C ILE A 423 6.58 -17.18 -8.62
N LEU A 424 5.31 -16.87 -8.87
CA LEU A 424 4.29 -17.89 -9.12
C LEU A 424 4.47 -18.58 -10.48
N GLU A 425 4.85 -17.85 -11.52
CA GLU A 425 5.18 -18.40 -12.84
C GLU A 425 6.33 -19.40 -12.72
N ARG A 426 7.42 -19.05 -12.04
CA ARG A 426 8.54 -19.97 -11.79
C ARG A 426 8.13 -21.24 -11.04
N ARG A 427 7.17 -21.12 -10.11
CA ARG A 427 6.65 -22.27 -9.35
C ARG A 427 5.62 -23.08 -10.14
N SER A 428 4.99 -22.49 -11.14
CA SER A 428 4.01 -23.15 -12.01
C SER A 428 4.66 -23.79 -13.23
N ALA A 429 5.82 -23.31 -13.67
CA ALA A 429 6.55 -23.83 -14.82
C ALA A 429 6.78 -25.36 -14.81
N PRO A 430 7.10 -26.03 -13.68
CA PRO A 430 7.21 -27.49 -13.64
C PRO A 430 5.88 -28.22 -13.91
N PHE A 431 4.75 -27.64 -13.49
CA PHE A 431 3.41 -28.20 -13.73
C PHE A 431 2.97 -27.95 -15.17
N TRP A 432 3.25 -26.76 -15.70
CA TRP A 432 2.97 -26.43 -17.10
C TRP A 432 3.71 -27.34 -18.09
N ALA A 433 4.94 -27.74 -17.76
CA ALA A 433 5.68 -28.72 -18.55
C ALA A 433 5.02 -30.11 -18.58
N ALA A 434 4.20 -30.44 -17.58
CA ALA A 434 3.40 -31.66 -17.51
C ALA A 434 1.97 -31.48 -18.08
N GLY A 435 1.60 -30.27 -18.51
CA GLY A 435 0.25 -29.94 -18.96
C GLY A 435 -0.77 -29.84 -17.82
N GLU A 436 -0.30 -29.65 -16.58
CA GLU A 436 -1.14 -29.54 -15.38
C GLU A 436 -1.19 -28.10 -14.86
N ASP A 437 -2.25 -27.77 -14.13
CA ASP A 437 -2.36 -26.51 -13.40
C ASP A 437 -1.41 -26.49 -12.21
N GLY A 438 -0.67 -25.40 -12.07
CA GLY A 438 0.21 -25.15 -10.93
C GLY A 438 -0.42 -24.15 -9.94
N PRO A 439 0.42 -23.44 -9.17
CA PRO A 439 -0.02 -22.26 -8.43
C PRO A 439 -0.76 -21.23 -9.29
N LEU A 440 -0.40 -21.11 -10.57
CA LEU A 440 -1.17 -20.44 -11.61
C LEU A 440 -1.75 -21.47 -12.60
N PRO A 441 -2.94 -21.22 -13.17
CA PRO A 441 -3.52 -22.08 -14.20
C PRO A 441 -2.62 -22.14 -15.42
N LEU A 442 -2.73 -23.20 -16.22
CA LEU A 442 -1.96 -23.36 -17.46
C LEU A 442 -2.29 -22.22 -18.45
N PRO A 443 -1.32 -21.37 -18.84
CA PRO A 443 -1.55 -20.32 -19.82
C PRO A 443 -1.83 -20.88 -21.22
N PRO A 444 -2.68 -20.19 -22.01
CA PRO A 444 -2.73 -20.40 -23.45
C PRO A 444 -1.34 -20.28 -24.08
N PRO A 445 -1.02 -21.06 -25.15
CA PRO A 445 0.31 -21.06 -25.78
C PRO A 445 0.84 -19.68 -26.17
N GLU A 446 -0.06 -18.75 -26.50
CA GLU A 446 0.27 -17.39 -26.91
C GLU A 446 0.75 -16.53 -25.73
N LEU A 447 0.27 -16.79 -24.52
CA LEU A 447 0.73 -16.10 -23.31
C LEU A 447 2.01 -16.69 -22.74
N MET A 448 2.40 -17.91 -23.12
CA MET A 448 3.65 -18.51 -22.65
C MET A 448 4.89 -17.73 -23.11
N GLN A 449 4.79 -16.96 -24.19
CA GLN A 449 5.86 -16.13 -24.74
C GLN A 449 5.56 -14.62 -24.66
N GLY A 450 4.34 -14.24 -24.25
CA GLY A 450 3.91 -12.85 -24.17
C GLY A 450 4.29 -12.19 -22.85
N GLU A 451 4.54 -10.88 -22.88
CA GLU A 451 4.70 -10.09 -21.67
C GLU A 451 3.34 -9.64 -21.13
N LEU A 452 3.21 -9.65 -19.80
CA LEU A 452 2.01 -9.24 -19.09
C LEU A 452 2.21 -7.84 -18.52
N ALA A 453 1.20 -7.00 -18.70
CA ALA A 453 1.11 -5.68 -18.10
C ALA A 453 0.03 -5.64 -17.02
N VAL A 454 0.16 -4.67 -16.13
CA VAL A 454 -0.80 -4.41 -15.05
C VAL A 454 -1.65 -3.21 -15.44
N ASP A 455 -2.98 -3.39 -15.45
CA ASP A 455 -3.93 -2.29 -15.51
C ASP A 455 -4.41 -1.94 -14.10
N TYR A 456 -4.24 -0.68 -13.70
CA TYR A 456 -4.60 -0.23 -12.36
C TYR A 456 -6.05 0.25 -12.32
N VAL A 457 -6.86 -0.41 -11.50
CA VAL A 457 -8.26 -0.05 -11.32
C VAL A 457 -8.33 1.10 -10.32
N THR A 458 -8.44 2.32 -10.84
CA THR A 458 -8.63 3.52 -10.00
C THR A 458 -10.11 3.91 -9.95
N PRO A 459 -10.62 4.47 -8.82
CA PRO A 459 -11.99 4.97 -8.75
C PRO A 459 -12.31 6.02 -9.83
N ILE A 460 -11.35 6.86 -10.19
CA ILE A 460 -11.48 7.83 -11.28
C ILE A 460 -11.62 7.10 -12.62
N GLY A 461 -10.80 6.08 -12.86
CA GLY A 461 -10.92 5.23 -14.04
C GLY A 461 -12.30 4.58 -14.15
N GLN A 462 -12.84 4.04 -13.04
CA GLN A 462 -14.18 3.47 -13.01
C GLN A 462 -15.29 4.51 -13.29
N ALA A 463 -15.17 5.73 -12.76
CA ALA A 463 -16.12 6.80 -13.04
C ALA A 463 -16.08 7.24 -14.51
N GLN A 464 -14.88 7.37 -15.10
CA GLN A 464 -14.72 7.67 -16.53
C GLN A 464 -15.32 6.56 -17.40
N LYS A 465 -15.08 5.30 -17.01
CA LYS A 465 -15.68 4.11 -17.62
C LYS A 465 -17.22 4.14 -17.54
N ALA A 466 -17.81 4.55 -16.42
CA ALA A 466 -19.26 4.71 -16.29
C ALA A 466 -19.85 5.78 -17.22
N VAL A 467 -19.14 6.91 -17.43
CA VAL A 467 -19.55 7.95 -18.40
C VAL A 467 -19.54 7.42 -19.83
N ALA A 468 -18.58 6.56 -20.17
CA ALA A 468 -18.53 5.91 -21.48
C ALA A 468 -19.77 5.02 -21.70
N VAL A 469 -20.15 4.22 -20.69
CA VAL A 469 -21.38 3.39 -20.77
C VAL A 469 -22.64 4.25 -20.87
N GLU A 470 -22.74 5.33 -20.09
CA GLU A 470 -23.88 6.24 -20.19
C GLU A 470 -23.98 6.85 -21.60
N SER A 471 -22.84 7.19 -22.20
CA SER A 471 -22.77 7.71 -23.57
C SER A 471 -23.23 6.65 -24.58
N MET A 472 -22.83 5.39 -24.42
CA MET A 472 -23.29 4.27 -25.24
C MET A 472 -24.80 4.05 -25.12
N ALA A 473 -25.33 4.04 -23.89
CA ALA A 473 -26.76 3.89 -23.63
C ALA A 473 -27.58 4.99 -24.31
N ARG A 474 -27.13 6.26 -24.25
CA ARG A 474 -27.77 7.38 -24.95
C ARG A 474 -27.79 7.22 -26.46
N VAL A 475 -26.75 6.63 -27.06
CA VAL A 475 -26.72 6.31 -28.49
C VAL A 475 -27.75 5.23 -28.82
N ILE A 476 -27.81 4.14 -28.03
CA ILE A 476 -28.77 3.05 -28.21
C ILE A 476 -30.21 3.57 -28.11
N GLU A 477 -30.54 4.37 -27.08
CA GLU A 477 -31.85 5.02 -26.96
C GLU A 477 -32.15 5.98 -28.13
N GLY A 478 -31.13 6.67 -28.64
CA GLY A 478 -31.24 7.52 -29.83
C GLY A 478 -31.64 6.71 -31.06
N VAL A 479 -31.01 5.56 -31.28
CA VAL A 479 -31.31 4.64 -32.38
C VAL A 479 -32.73 4.08 -32.23
N GLU A 480 -33.14 3.66 -31.03
CA GLU A 480 -34.51 3.17 -30.78
C GLU A 480 -35.56 4.22 -31.16
N ARG A 481 -35.38 5.48 -30.76
CA ARG A 481 -36.31 6.58 -31.12
C ARG A 481 -36.35 6.85 -32.63
N LEU A 482 -35.20 6.75 -33.31
CA LEU A 482 -35.12 6.98 -34.75
C LEU A 482 -35.65 5.80 -35.58
N SER A 483 -35.68 4.60 -35.00
CA SER A 483 -36.20 3.38 -35.64
C SER A 483 -37.70 3.45 -35.96
N ALA A 484 -38.43 4.41 -35.38
CA ALA A 484 -39.80 4.73 -35.76
C ALA A 484 -39.91 5.34 -37.18
N PHE A 485 -38.84 5.95 -37.68
CA PHE A 485 -38.79 6.61 -38.99
C PHE A 485 -38.14 5.73 -40.06
N ASP A 486 -37.12 4.94 -39.69
CA ASP A 486 -36.45 4.01 -40.59
C ASP A 486 -36.18 2.67 -39.89
N ARG A 487 -36.80 1.60 -40.42
CA ARG A 487 -36.70 0.24 -39.89
C ARG A 487 -35.34 -0.43 -40.11
N ALA A 488 -34.45 0.16 -40.91
CA ALA A 488 -33.10 -0.35 -41.13
C ALA A 488 -32.10 0.09 -40.05
N LEU A 489 -32.39 1.17 -39.31
CA LEU A 489 -31.50 1.76 -38.31
C LEU A 489 -31.12 0.81 -37.14
N PRO A 490 -32.00 -0.06 -36.63
CA PRO A 490 -31.61 -1.07 -35.63
C PRO A 490 -30.45 -1.97 -36.10
N GLY A 491 -30.31 -2.22 -37.40
CA GLY A 491 -29.25 -3.06 -37.96
C GLY A 491 -27.86 -2.43 -37.96
N ILE A 492 -27.74 -1.14 -37.61
CA ILE A 492 -26.46 -0.44 -37.48
C ILE A 492 -25.77 -0.77 -36.15
N VAL A 493 -26.55 -1.05 -35.10
CA VAL A 493 -26.03 -1.30 -33.75
C VAL A 493 -25.88 -2.81 -33.53
N ASP A 494 -24.65 -3.27 -33.34
CA ASP A 494 -24.39 -4.61 -32.85
C ASP A 494 -24.63 -4.65 -31.33
N ALA A 495 -25.80 -5.15 -30.94
CA ALA A 495 -26.19 -5.28 -29.54
C ALA A 495 -25.29 -6.25 -28.77
N GLU A 496 -24.76 -7.30 -29.42
CA GLU A 496 -23.88 -8.26 -28.75
C GLU A 496 -22.52 -7.62 -28.46
N ALA A 497 -21.93 -6.95 -29.46
CA ALA A 497 -20.69 -6.21 -29.28
C ALA A 497 -20.85 -5.10 -28.22
N ALA A 498 -21.99 -4.39 -28.22
CA ALA A 498 -22.27 -3.37 -27.21
C ALA A 498 -22.33 -3.95 -25.79
N VAL A 499 -22.99 -5.10 -25.59
CA VAL A 499 -23.03 -5.77 -24.27
C VAL A 499 -21.66 -6.24 -23.83
N ARG A 500 -20.85 -6.80 -24.75
CA ARG A 500 -19.48 -7.23 -24.46
C ARG A 500 -18.58 -6.05 -24.09
N GLU A 501 -18.66 -4.94 -24.82
CA GLU A 501 -17.92 -3.72 -24.51
C GLU A 501 -18.34 -3.14 -23.15
N ILE A 502 -19.64 -3.09 -22.83
CA ILE A 502 -20.13 -2.63 -21.51
C ILE A 502 -19.61 -3.55 -20.40
N ALA A 503 -19.62 -4.86 -20.62
CA ALA A 503 -19.10 -5.84 -19.67
C ALA A 503 -17.60 -5.66 -19.45
N ASP A 504 -16.81 -5.45 -20.51
CA ASP A 504 -15.37 -5.16 -20.43
C ASP A 504 -15.11 -3.84 -19.67
N ILE A 505 -15.89 -2.79 -19.94
CA ILE A 505 -15.77 -1.49 -19.25
C ILE A 505 -16.01 -1.65 -17.74
N TYR A 506 -17.01 -2.43 -17.32
CA TYR A 506 -17.25 -2.69 -15.89
C TYR A 506 -16.35 -3.78 -15.30
N ASN A 507 -15.49 -4.42 -16.11
CA ASN A 507 -14.73 -5.62 -15.75
C ASN A 507 -15.65 -6.72 -15.17
N ALA A 508 -16.80 -6.95 -15.81
CA ALA A 508 -17.70 -8.01 -15.43
C ALA A 508 -17.03 -9.38 -15.63
N PRO A 509 -17.24 -10.36 -14.73
CA PRO A 509 -16.67 -11.69 -14.88
C PRO A 509 -17.05 -12.32 -16.22
N MET A 510 -16.07 -12.89 -16.92
CA MET A 510 -16.31 -13.48 -18.25
C MET A 510 -17.31 -14.64 -18.20
N ASP A 511 -17.47 -15.28 -17.04
CA ASP A 511 -18.46 -16.35 -16.81
C ASP A 511 -19.91 -15.89 -16.94
N LEU A 512 -20.18 -14.58 -16.83
CA LEU A 512 -21.51 -14.02 -17.06
C LEU A 512 -21.88 -13.96 -18.55
N LEU A 513 -20.88 -14.04 -19.44
CA LEU A 513 -21.07 -13.93 -20.88
C LEU A 513 -20.97 -15.31 -21.53
N ARG A 514 -21.95 -15.61 -22.38
CA ARG A 514 -21.90 -16.81 -23.22
C ARG A 514 -20.85 -16.63 -24.32
N GLY A 515 -20.08 -17.69 -24.55
CA GLY A 515 -19.11 -17.72 -25.65
C GLY A 515 -19.80 -17.67 -27.02
N PRO A 516 -19.04 -17.34 -28.09
CA PRO A 516 -19.57 -17.26 -29.45
C PRO A 516 -20.24 -18.56 -29.90
N GLU A 517 -19.68 -19.73 -29.55
CA GLU A 517 -20.26 -21.04 -29.87
C GLU A 517 -21.60 -21.29 -29.17
N GLN A 518 -21.71 -20.92 -27.89
CA GLN A 518 -22.95 -21.06 -27.12
C GLN A 518 -24.04 -20.13 -27.66
N MET A 519 -23.68 -18.92 -28.10
CA MET A 519 -24.61 -18.00 -28.75
C MET A 519 -25.03 -18.49 -30.14
N ALA A 520 -24.13 -19.10 -30.91
CA ALA A 520 -24.46 -19.71 -32.19
C ALA A 520 -25.45 -20.87 -32.03
N ALA A 521 -25.22 -21.76 -31.06
CA ALA A 521 -26.13 -22.86 -30.74
C ALA A 521 -27.51 -22.35 -30.30
N LEU A 522 -27.56 -21.29 -29.47
CA LEU A 522 -28.82 -20.67 -29.06
C LEU A 522 -29.59 -20.07 -30.24
N ARG A 523 -28.90 -19.43 -31.19
CA ARG A 523 -29.51 -18.88 -32.41
C ARG A 523 -30.08 -19.99 -33.28
N GLU A 524 -29.35 -21.10 -33.43
CA GLU A 524 -29.82 -22.26 -34.20
C GLU A 524 -31.05 -22.89 -33.54
N GLU A 525 -31.04 -23.03 -32.22
CA GLU A 525 -32.18 -23.51 -31.45
C GLU A 525 -33.41 -22.59 -31.62
N GLN A 526 -33.23 -21.28 -31.49
CA GLN A 526 -34.27 -20.28 -31.69
C GLN A 526 -34.81 -20.26 -33.13
N ALA A 527 -33.94 -20.36 -34.13
CA ALA A 527 -34.35 -20.43 -35.53
C ALA A 527 -35.14 -21.71 -35.82
N SER A 528 -34.72 -22.84 -35.24
CA SER A 528 -35.43 -24.11 -35.38
C SER A 528 -36.79 -24.11 -34.66
N ALA A 529 -36.89 -23.44 -33.51
CA ALA A 529 -38.13 -23.27 -32.77
C ALA A 529 -39.10 -22.35 -33.53
N ALA A 530 -38.63 -21.23 -34.06
CA ALA A 530 -39.42 -20.31 -34.87
C ALA A 530 -39.91 -20.97 -36.17
N ALA A 531 -39.08 -21.81 -36.81
CA ALA A 531 -39.50 -22.58 -37.99
C ALA A 531 -40.60 -23.60 -37.64
N ARG A 532 -40.49 -24.29 -36.51
CA ARG A 532 -41.53 -25.23 -36.03
C ARG A 532 -42.82 -24.51 -35.65
N GLU A 533 -42.74 -23.35 -35.02
CA GLU A 533 -43.92 -22.53 -34.71
C GLU A 533 -44.59 -21.99 -35.97
N ALA A 534 -43.81 -21.56 -36.96
CA ALA A 534 -44.35 -21.14 -38.25
C ALA A 534 -45.05 -22.29 -38.98
N GLU A 535 -44.47 -23.49 -38.96
CA GLU A 535 -45.05 -24.69 -39.59
C GLU A 535 -46.33 -25.16 -38.87
N VAL A 536 -46.37 -25.08 -37.54
CA VAL A 536 -47.58 -25.35 -36.74
C VAL A 536 -48.65 -24.28 -36.95
N ALA A 537 -48.28 -23.00 -37.02
CA ALA A 537 -49.20 -21.90 -37.28
C ALA A 537 -49.78 -21.97 -38.70
N GLU A 538 -48.97 -22.31 -39.69
CA GLU A 538 -49.41 -22.55 -41.07
C GLU A 538 -50.31 -23.78 -41.16
N GLY A 539 -49.94 -24.88 -40.48
CA GLY A 539 -50.79 -26.08 -40.37
C GLY A 539 -52.13 -25.83 -39.68
N GLN A 540 -52.17 -24.98 -38.65
CA GLN A 540 -53.42 -24.56 -37.98
C GLN A 540 -54.24 -23.60 -38.84
N ALA A 541 -53.61 -22.69 -39.59
CA ALA A 541 -54.29 -21.80 -40.52
C ALA A 541 -54.94 -22.58 -41.68
N VAL A 542 -54.22 -23.56 -42.24
CA VAL A 542 -54.75 -24.45 -43.29
C VAL A 542 -55.87 -25.35 -42.74
N ALA A 543 -55.74 -25.89 -41.53
CA ALA A 543 -56.79 -26.67 -40.88
C ALA A 543 -58.02 -25.82 -40.51
N GLY A 544 -57.83 -24.55 -40.13
CA GLY A 544 -58.91 -23.59 -39.88
C GLY A 544 -59.70 -23.26 -41.14
N VAL A 545 -59.01 -22.95 -42.24
CA VAL A 545 -59.65 -22.70 -43.56
C VAL A 545 -60.39 -23.93 -44.06
N ALA A 546 -59.84 -25.14 -43.88
CA ALA A 546 -60.51 -26.39 -44.24
C ALA A 546 -61.77 -26.64 -43.40
N LYS A 547 -61.74 -26.30 -42.10
CA LYS A 547 -62.90 -26.42 -41.20
C LYS A 547 -63.99 -25.40 -41.54
N ASP A 548 -63.62 -24.17 -41.86
CA ASP A 548 -64.55 -23.11 -42.26
C ASP A 548 -65.21 -23.42 -43.62
N LEU A 549 -64.45 -23.97 -44.58
CA LEU A 549 -64.98 -24.47 -45.85
C LEU A 549 -65.92 -25.67 -45.64
N ALA A 550 -65.59 -26.61 -44.76
CA ALA A 550 -66.46 -27.75 -44.43
C ALA A 550 -67.76 -27.31 -43.72
N GLN A 551 -67.71 -26.31 -42.84
CA GLN A 551 -68.88 -25.73 -42.19
C GLN A 551 -69.75 -24.93 -43.18
N ALA A 552 -69.13 -24.19 -44.11
CA ALA A 552 -69.85 -23.47 -45.17
C ALA A 552 -70.54 -24.44 -46.16
N ALA A 553 -69.90 -25.55 -46.52
CA ALA A 553 -70.50 -26.59 -47.36
C ALA A 553 -71.68 -27.31 -46.67
N GLY A 554 -71.61 -27.48 -45.34
CA GLY A 554 -72.72 -28.02 -44.54
C GLY A 554 -73.93 -27.08 -44.38
N ALA A 555 -73.70 -25.76 -44.47
CA ALA A 555 -74.75 -24.74 -44.39
C ALA A 555 -75.44 -24.47 -45.74
N ALA A 556 -74.77 -24.70 -46.87
CA ALA A 556 -75.33 -24.58 -48.22
C ALA A 556 -76.14 -25.81 -48.68
N GLY A 557 -76.19 -26.87 -47.87
CA GLY A 557 -76.87 -28.13 -48.16
C GLY A 557 -78.21 -28.34 -47.43
N ARG A 558 -78.96 -27.28 -47.10
CA ARG A 558 -80.31 -27.37 -46.52
C ARG A 558 -81.29 -26.42 -47.19
#